data_AF-A0A8J5N2D7-F1
#
_entry.id   AF-A0A8J5N2D7-F1
#
_cell.length_a   1.000
_cell.length_b   1.000
_cell.length_c   1.000
_cell.angle_alpha   90.00
_cell.angle_beta   90.00
_cell.angle_gamma   90.00
#
_symmetry.space_group_name_H-M   'P 1'
#
loop_
_entity.id
_entity.type
_entity.pdbx_description
1 polymer ?
#
loop_
_entity_poly.entity_id
_entity_poly.type
_entity_poly.pdbx_seq_one_letter_code
_entity_poly.pdbx_strand_id
1 'polypeptide(L)'
;MFDNKETDLQNACRKLEIHFFTTYDIAFLREYKDVMGPIAVGLNFLQGEEMIYLGCLLPTFASVLNSLAAKEVDNYLEYCKTLVHSLIQGLKKR
;
A
#
# COMPACT_ATOMS: atom_id res chain seq x y z
N MET A 1 -21.33 11.01 -12.18
CA MET A 1 -21.68 9.84 -11.34
C MET A 1 -20.56 9.54 -10.33
N PHE A 2 -19.99 10.56 -9.66
CA PHE A 2 -18.90 10.41 -8.68
C PHE A 2 -19.27 10.86 -7.25
N ASP A 3 -20.43 11.50 -7.06
CA ASP A 3 -20.89 12.08 -5.76
C ASP A 3 -21.20 11.07 -4.65
N ASN A 4 -21.54 9.82 -4.99
CA ASN A 4 -22.14 8.91 -4.01
C ASN A 4 -21.11 8.37 -2.98
N LYS A 5 -19.85 8.15 -3.41
CA LYS A 5 -18.83 7.50 -2.56
C LYS A 5 -18.30 8.39 -1.44
N GLU A 6 -18.19 9.69 -1.69
CA GLU A 6 -17.73 10.65 -0.68
C GLU A 6 -18.80 10.83 0.39
N THR A 7 -20.06 10.87 -0.03
CA THR A 7 -21.24 10.87 0.84
C THR A 7 -21.30 9.59 1.70
N ASP A 8 -21.03 8.42 1.11
CA ASP A 8 -20.99 7.14 1.83
C ASP A 8 -19.90 7.09 2.90
N LEU A 9 -18.69 7.58 2.59
CA LEU A 9 -17.58 7.64 3.54
C LEU A 9 -17.90 8.57 4.72
N GLN A 10 -18.46 9.75 4.44
CA GLN A 10 -18.90 10.67 5.50
C GLN A 10 -20.01 10.04 6.35
N ASN A 11 -20.97 9.35 5.74
CA ASN A 11 -22.01 8.64 6.47
C ASN A 11 -21.44 7.54 7.37
N ALA A 12 -20.41 6.81 6.91
CA ALA A 12 -19.71 5.83 7.72
C ALA A 12 -18.97 6.49 8.90
N CYS A 13 -18.23 7.58 8.67
CA CYS A 13 -17.55 8.33 9.74
C CYS A 13 -18.55 8.81 10.81
N ARG A 14 -19.70 9.34 10.38
CA ARG A 14 -20.77 9.78 11.29
C ARG A 14 -21.32 8.63 12.13
N LYS A 15 -21.57 7.46 11.52
CA LYS A 15 -22.06 6.26 12.23
C LYS A 15 -21.05 5.68 13.22
N LEU A 16 -19.76 5.80 12.90
CA LEU A 16 -18.66 5.30 13.74
C LEU A 16 -18.18 6.33 14.77
N GLU A 17 -18.79 7.53 14.81
CA GLU A 17 -18.41 8.63 15.70
C GLU A 17 -16.93 9.03 15.58
N ILE A 18 -16.36 8.91 14.38
CA ILE A 18 -14.97 9.30 14.06
C ILE A 18 -14.91 10.61 13.30
N HIS A 19 -13.75 11.27 13.34
CA HIS A 19 -13.49 12.47 12.55
C HIS A 19 -13.64 12.19 11.05
N PHE A 20 -14.19 13.17 10.33
CA PHE A 20 -14.24 13.13 8.87
C PHE A 20 -12.83 13.24 8.30
N PHE A 21 -12.57 12.47 7.26
CA PHE A 21 -11.33 12.57 6.51
C PHE A 21 -11.26 13.90 5.77
N THR A 22 -10.16 14.60 5.94
CA THR A 22 -9.82 15.77 5.13
C THR A 22 -9.35 15.33 3.74
N THR A 23 -9.26 16.29 2.82
CA THR A 23 -8.67 16.03 1.50
C THR A 23 -7.24 15.50 1.59
N TYR A 24 -6.47 15.96 2.59
CA TYR A 24 -5.11 15.49 2.87
C TYR A 24 -5.09 14.04 3.35
N ASP A 25 -6.01 13.66 4.25
CA ASP A 25 -6.11 12.28 4.72
C ASP A 25 -6.45 11.33 3.57
N ILE A 26 -7.38 11.74 2.70
CA ILE A 26 -7.78 10.95 1.53
C ILE A 26 -6.60 10.84 0.55
N ALA A 27 -5.85 11.91 0.32
CA ALA A 27 -4.67 11.90 -0.55
C ALA A 27 -3.58 10.96 -0.01
N PHE A 28 -3.27 11.07 1.29
CA PHE A 28 -2.35 10.16 1.97
C PHE A 28 -2.81 8.70 1.87
N LEU A 29 -4.09 8.41 2.15
CA LEU A 29 -4.62 7.04 2.10
C LEU A 29 -4.55 6.42 0.70
N ARG A 30 -4.71 7.23 -0.35
CA ARG A 30 -4.53 6.78 -1.74
C ARG A 30 -3.08 6.37 -1.97
N GLU A 31 -2.13 7.22 -1.63
CA GLU A 31 -0.70 6.88 -1.75
C GLU A 31 -0.32 5.66 -0.91
N TYR A 32 -0.79 5.61 0.35
CA TYR A 32 -0.52 4.51 1.27
C TYR A 32 -1.00 3.18 0.68
N LYS A 33 -2.24 3.15 0.18
CA LYS A 33 -2.80 1.96 -0.49
C LYS A 33 -1.93 1.56 -1.68
N ASP A 34 -1.51 2.52 -2.51
CA ASP A 34 -0.72 2.24 -3.70
C ASP A 34 0.68 1.73 -3.38
N VAL A 35 1.29 2.21 -2.28
CA VAL A 35 2.61 1.76 -1.80
C VAL A 35 2.54 0.40 -1.13
N MET A 36 1.52 0.16 -0.30
CA MET A 36 1.36 -1.10 0.44
C MET A 36 0.72 -2.21 -0.40
N GLY A 37 0.06 -1.89 -1.51
CA GLY A 37 -0.61 -2.85 -2.39
C GLY A 37 0.28 -4.01 -2.84
N PRO A 38 1.46 -3.76 -3.44
CA PRO A 38 2.39 -4.82 -3.82
C PRO A 38 2.81 -5.72 -2.65
N ILE A 39 3.02 -5.14 -1.46
CA ILE A 39 3.37 -5.90 -0.25
C ILE A 39 2.20 -6.79 0.17
N ALA A 40 0.98 -6.26 0.22
CA ALA A 40 -0.21 -7.01 0.59
C ALA A 40 -0.46 -8.19 -0.37
N VAL A 41 -0.30 -7.96 -1.68
CA VAL A 41 -0.41 -9.02 -2.70
C VAL A 41 0.67 -10.08 -2.51
N GLY A 42 1.93 -9.67 -2.31
CA GLY A 42 3.04 -10.61 -2.08
C GLY A 42 2.84 -11.44 -0.82
N LEU A 43 2.41 -10.82 0.28
CA LEU A 43 2.10 -11.52 1.53
C LEU A 43 0.93 -12.48 1.37
N ASN A 44 -0.16 -12.06 0.71
CA ASN A 44 -1.32 -12.91 0.49
C ASN A 44 -0.96 -14.14 -0.37
N PHE A 45 -0.12 -13.96 -1.40
CA PHE A 45 0.39 -15.07 -2.19
C PHE A 45 1.18 -16.04 -1.33
N LEU A 46 2.17 -15.55 -0.58
CA LEU A 46 3.01 -16.40 0.27
C LEU A 46 2.19 -17.12 1.35
N GLN A 47 1.27 -16.44 2.00
CA GLN A 47 0.43 -17.02 3.06
C GLN A 47 -0.58 -18.05 2.55
N GLY A 48 -0.92 -18.04 1.26
CA GLY A 48 -1.80 -19.03 0.64
C GLY A 48 -1.08 -20.32 0.21
N GLU A 49 0.24 -20.32 0.19
CA GLU A 49 1.05 -21.48 -0.21
C GLU A 49 1.35 -22.35 1.01
N GLU A 50 0.94 -23.62 0.96
CA GLU A 50 1.10 -24.58 2.06
C GLU A 50 2.58 -24.97 2.28
N MET A 51 3.39 -24.88 1.22
CA MET A 51 4.83 -25.13 1.25
C MET A 51 5.59 -24.00 0.54
N ILE A 52 5.85 -22.90 1.25
CA ILE A 52 6.67 -21.80 0.75
C ILE A 52 8.14 -22.26 0.68
N TYR A 53 8.61 -22.58 -0.51
CA TYR A 53 10.03 -22.80 -0.77
C TYR A 53 10.70 -21.55 -1.34
N LEU A 54 12.04 -21.52 -1.35
CA LEU A 54 12.85 -20.47 -1.97
C LEU A 54 12.43 -20.17 -3.43
N GLY A 55 11.92 -21.17 -4.15
CA GLY A 55 11.41 -21.03 -5.51
C GLY A 55 10.19 -20.12 -5.66
N CYS A 56 9.40 -19.91 -4.61
CA CYS A 56 8.29 -18.95 -4.59
C CYS A 56 8.65 -17.68 -3.82
N LEU A 57 9.43 -17.81 -2.73
CA LEU A 57 9.80 -16.69 -1.88
C LEU A 57 10.64 -15.63 -2.61
N LEU A 58 11.74 -16.04 -3.26
CA LEU A 58 12.67 -15.11 -3.91
C LEU A 58 12.01 -14.34 -5.06
N PRO A 59 11.26 -14.97 -5.98
CA PRO A 59 10.55 -14.24 -7.02
C PRO A 59 9.53 -13.25 -6.47
N THR A 60 8.79 -13.61 -5.42
CA THR A 60 7.82 -12.70 -4.80
C THR A 60 8.54 -11.50 -4.17
N PHE A 61 9.63 -11.72 -3.43
CA PHE A 61 10.44 -10.63 -2.87
C PHE A 61 10.99 -9.71 -3.95
N ALA A 62 11.55 -10.26 -5.02
CA ALA A 62 12.07 -9.48 -6.14
C ALA A 62 10.96 -8.66 -6.82
N SER A 63 9.77 -9.25 -7.02
CA SER A 63 8.61 -8.56 -7.59
C SER A 63 8.14 -7.38 -6.74
N VAL A 64 8.04 -7.58 -5.41
CA VAL A 64 7.68 -6.51 -4.48
C VAL A 64 8.73 -5.40 -4.47
N LEU A 65 10.01 -5.76 -4.42
CA LEU A 65 11.10 -4.78 -4.40
C LEU A 65 11.14 -3.94 -5.68
N ASN A 66 10.98 -4.58 -6.85
CA ASN A 66 10.93 -3.87 -8.14
C ASN A 66 9.72 -2.92 -8.22
N SER A 67 8.57 -3.34 -7.69
CA SER A 67 7.36 -2.51 -7.64
C SER A 67 7.54 -1.28 -6.74
N LEU A 68 8.22 -1.43 -5.60
CA LEU A 68 8.54 -0.32 -4.71
C LEU A 68 9.61 0.60 -5.31
N ALA A 69 10.64 0.05 -5.94
CA ALA A 69 11.69 0.84 -6.60
C ALA A 69 11.12 1.70 -7.74
N ALA A 70 10.18 1.18 -8.52
CA ALA A 70 9.48 1.97 -9.54
C ALA A 70 8.73 3.16 -8.92
N LYS A 71 8.11 2.97 -7.74
CA LYS A 71 7.41 4.02 -6.99
C LYS A 71 8.36 5.03 -6.34
N GLU A 72 9.60 4.65 -6.03
CA GLU A 72 10.61 5.56 -5.47
C GLU A 72 11.11 6.57 -6.52
N VAL A 73 11.17 6.17 -7.78
CA VAL A 73 11.58 7.03 -8.91
C VAL A 73 10.44 7.91 -9.41
N ASP A 74 9.19 7.48 -9.20
CA ASP A 74 8.01 8.23 -9.63
C ASP A 74 7.74 9.41 -8.69
N ASN A 75 7.72 10.63 -9.24
CA ASN A 75 7.62 11.87 -8.49
C ASN A 75 6.20 12.19 -7.99
N TYR A 76 5.23 11.29 -8.20
CA TYR A 76 3.83 11.50 -7.81
C TYR A 76 3.55 11.40 -6.31
N LEU A 77 4.42 10.75 -5.53
CA LEU A 77 4.22 10.57 -4.09
C LEU A 77 4.52 11.88 -3.37
N GLU A 78 3.56 12.45 -2.65
CA GLU A 78 3.75 13.64 -1.81
C GLU A 78 3.94 13.26 -0.34
N TYR A 79 3.23 12.23 0.15
CA TYR A 79 3.19 11.84 1.57
C TYR A 79 3.97 10.56 1.88
N CYS A 80 4.01 9.58 0.97
CA CYS A 80 4.53 8.24 1.25
C CYS A 80 6.00 8.00 0.82
N LYS A 81 6.75 9.03 0.44
CA LYS A 81 8.17 8.89 0.00
C LYS A 81 9.04 8.15 1.04
N THR A 82 8.98 8.60 2.29
CA THR A 82 9.76 8.00 3.39
C THR A 82 9.33 6.56 3.66
N LEU A 83 8.05 6.25 3.48
CA LEU A 83 7.53 4.89 3.63
C LEU A 83 8.13 3.96 2.57
N VAL A 84 8.07 4.35 1.29
CA VAL A 84 8.66 3.57 0.19
C VAL A 84 10.14 3.32 0.45
N HIS A 85 10.89 4.37 0.78
CA HIS A 85 12.32 4.26 1.05
C HIS A 85 12.62 3.29 2.20
N SER A 86 11.89 3.41 3.31
CA SER A 86 12.06 2.56 4.50
C SER A 86 11.71 1.09 4.20
N LEU A 87 10.67 0.85 3.39
CA LEU A 87 10.29 -0.49 2.96
C LEU A 87 11.37 -1.13 2.09
N ILE A 88 11.89 -0.40 1.09
CA ILE A 88 12.99 -0.89 0.23
C ILE A 88 14.22 -1.24 1.07
N GLN A 89 14.62 -0.37 2.00
CA GLN A 89 15.73 -0.65 2.90
C GLN A 89 15.46 -1.87 3.79
N GLY A 90 14.24 -2.00 4.32
CA GLY A 90 13.85 -3.12 5.16
C GLY A 90 13.81 -4.46 4.42
N LEU A 91 13.40 -4.46 3.16
CA LEU A 91 13.39 -5.66 2.31
C LEU A 91 14.81 -6.06 1.90
N LYS A 92 15.68 -5.11 1.54
CA LYS A 92 17.07 -5.39 1.15
C LYS A 92 17.93 -5.99 2.27
N LYS A 93 17.52 -5.82 3.53
CA LYS A 93 18.23 -6.36 4.70
C LYS A 93 17.88 -7.82 5.02
N ARG A 94 16.83 -8.37 4.41
CA ARG A 94 16.32 -9.73 4.66
C ARG A 94 16.59 -10.60 3.45
#